data_AF-A0ABD6F496-F1
#
_entry.id   AF-A0ABD6F496-F1
#
_cell.length_a   1.000
_cell.length_b   1.000
_cell.length_c   1.000
_cell.angle_alpha   90.00
_cell.angle_beta   90.00
_cell.angle_gamma   90.00
#
_symmetry.space_group_name_H-M   'P 1'
#
loop_
_entity.id
_entity.type
_entity.pdbx_description
1 polymer ?
#
loop_
_entity_poly.entity_id
_entity_poly.type
_entity_poly.pdbx_seq_one_letter_code
_entity_poly.pdbx_strand_id
1 'polypeptide(L)'
;MKRTPHTNIEYTVLSKLIRRKLKEDFQNFKAKRLLEAAEKRKSLKKCRRSLMLYKISIAGMKNEKGQRVTVRKDIEELVKDFYTRLSVPRSTSLLLCCRTARR
;
A
#
# COMPACT_ATOMS: atom_id res chain seq x y z
N MET A 1 3.17 -6.14 -21.63
CA MET A 1 4.50 -6.68 -21.97
C MET A 1 4.52 -8.19 -21.75
N LYS A 2 4.86 -8.98 -22.77
CA LYS A 2 4.91 -10.45 -22.69
C LYS A 2 6.21 -10.87 -21.98
N ARG A 3 6.13 -11.73 -20.95
CA ARG A 3 7.30 -12.21 -20.19
C ARG A 3 8.02 -13.29 -20.98
N THR A 4 9.31 -13.12 -21.25
CA THR A 4 10.17 -14.15 -21.85
C THR A 4 10.71 -15.08 -20.76
N PRO A 5 11.05 -16.35 -21.05
CA PRO A 5 11.46 -17.33 -20.03
C PRO A 5 12.76 -16.94 -19.30
N HIS A 6 13.72 -16.30 -19.98
CA HIS A 6 14.99 -15.87 -19.38
C HIS A 6 14.81 -14.71 -18.38
N THR A 7 13.99 -13.71 -18.73
CA THR A 7 13.64 -12.58 -17.84
C THR A 7 12.85 -13.01 -16.60
N ASN A 8 12.20 -14.19 -16.65
CA ASN A 8 11.46 -14.75 -15.52
C ASN A 8 12.38 -15.28 -14.41
N ILE A 9 13.52 -15.88 -14.77
CA ILE A 9 14.47 -16.46 -13.79
C ILE A 9 15.19 -15.34 -13.03
N GLU A 10 15.70 -14.33 -13.73
CA GLU A 10 16.36 -13.18 -13.10
C GLU A 10 15.40 -12.43 -12.17
N TYR A 11 14.17 -12.19 -12.63
CA TYR A 11 13.14 -11.54 -11.83
C TYR A 11 12.77 -12.35 -10.58
N THR A 12 12.67 -13.68 -10.68
CA THR A 12 12.36 -14.53 -9.53
C THR A 12 13.51 -14.59 -8.53
N VAL A 13 14.76 -14.62 -8.99
CA VAL A 13 15.96 -14.53 -8.14
C VAL A 13 15.98 -13.19 -7.42
N LEU A 14 15.82 -12.07 -8.16
CA LEU A 14 15.80 -10.74 -7.58
C LEU A 14 14.68 -10.57 -6.55
N SER A 15 13.47 -11.06 -6.88
CA SER A 15 12.32 -11.05 -5.97
C SER A 15 12.57 -11.87 -4.70
N LYS A 16 13.34 -12.96 -4.77
CA LYS A 16 13.75 -13.74 -3.58
C LYS A 16 14.75 -12.98 -2.74
N LEU A 17 15.75 -12.36 -3.37
CA LEU A 17 16.78 -11.56 -2.68
C LEU A 17 16.16 -10.36 -1.94
N ILE A 18 15.28 -9.61 -2.60
CA ILE A 18 14.57 -8.48 -2.01
C ILE A 18 13.77 -8.93 -0.78
N ARG A 19 13.02 -10.02 -0.89
CA ARG A 19 12.25 -10.56 0.25
C ARG A 19 13.12 -10.99 1.42
N ARG A 20 14.31 -11.55 1.16
CA ARG A 20 15.29 -11.89 2.21
C ARG A 20 15.82 -10.63 2.89
N LYS A 21 16.27 -9.65 2.12
CA LYS A 21 16.79 -8.38 2.64
C LYS A 21 15.76 -7.63 3.46
N LEU A 22 14.53 -7.52 2.97
CA LEU A 22 13.42 -6.93 3.73
C LEU A 22 13.15 -7.66 5.05
N LYS A 23 13.26 -9.00 5.07
CA LYS A 23 13.10 -9.78 6.31
C LYS A 23 14.23 -9.47 7.29
N GLU A 24 15.48 -9.41 6.84
CA GLU A 24 16.65 -9.03 7.65
C GLU A 24 16.48 -7.63 8.24
N ASP A 25 16.15 -6.64 7.41
CA ASP A 25 15.93 -5.26 7.83
C ASP A 25 14.82 -5.14 8.88
N PHE A 26 13.73 -5.88 8.70
CA PHE A 26 12.64 -5.88 9.67
C PHE A 26 13.05 -6.48 11.02
N GLN A 27 13.86 -7.56 11.02
CA GLN A 27 14.38 -8.11 12.28
C GLN A 27 15.34 -7.13 12.96
N ASN A 28 16.22 -6.49 12.20
CA ASN A 28 17.15 -5.49 12.71
C ASN A 28 16.39 -4.30 13.32
N PHE A 29 15.35 -3.81 12.64
CA PHE A 29 14.49 -2.76 13.14
C PHE A 29 13.77 -3.17 14.45
N LYS A 30 13.23 -4.39 14.49
CA LYS A 30 12.57 -4.94 15.69
C LYS A 30 13.54 -5.01 16.87
N ALA A 31 14.76 -5.51 16.65
CA ALA A 31 15.79 -5.60 17.67
C ALA A 31 16.18 -4.22 18.20
N LYS A 32 16.48 -3.25 17.30
CA LYS A 32 16.80 -1.86 17.68
C LYS A 32 15.70 -1.23 18.54
N ARG A 33 14.43 -1.35 18.14
CA ARG A 33 13.29 -0.80 18.89
C ARG A 33 13.12 -1.41 20.27
N LEU A 34 13.41 -2.72 20.43
CA LEU A 34 13.36 -3.39 21.72
C LEU A 34 14.51 -2.96 22.63
N LEU A 35 15.72 -2.82 22.08
CA LEU A 35 16.89 -2.30 22.82
C LEU A 35 16.63 -0.87 23.32
N GLU A 36 16.18 0.03 22.44
CA GLU A 36 15.81 1.40 22.83
C GLU A 36 14.71 1.44 23.91
N ALA A 37 13.77 0.51 23.88
CA ALA A 37 12.72 0.42 24.90
C ALA A 37 13.28 -0.05 26.24
N ALA A 38 14.23 -0.99 26.23
CA ALA A 38 14.92 -1.46 27.43
C ALA A 38 15.77 -0.35 28.06
N GLU A 39 16.56 0.37 27.25
CA GLU A 39 17.36 1.52 27.69
C GLU A 39 16.50 2.61 28.33
N LYS A 40 15.35 2.91 27.72
CA LYS A 40 14.39 3.91 28.22
C LYS A 40 13.50 3.39 29.35
N ARG A 41 13.75 2.17 29.87
CA ARG A 41 12.93 1.48 30.88
C ARG A 41 11.43 1.45 30.56
N LYS A 42 11.10 1.44 29.26
CA LYS A 42 9.72 1.38 28.76
C LYS A 42 9.24 -0.07 28.79
N SER A 43 7.92 -0.26 28.96
CA SER A 43 7.33 -1.60 28.92
C SER A 43 7.58 -2.29 27.58
N LEU A 44 8.36 -3.37 27.60
CA LEU A 44 8.62 -4.21 26.43
C LEU A 44 7.33 -4.80 25.84
N LYS A 45 6.32 -5.06 26.68
CA LYS A 45 4.99 -5.54 26.25
C LYS A 45 4.30 -4.51 25.35
N LYS A 46 4.33 -3.22 25.73
CA LYS A 46 3.78 -2.13 24.91
C LYS A 46 4.55 -1.97 23.60
N CYS A 47 5.88 -2.05 23.64
CA CYS A 47 6.74 -1.96 22.44
C CYS A 47 6.46 -3.12 21.45
N ARG A 48 6.34 -4.36 21.93
CA ARG A 48 5.97 -5.52 21.09
C ARG A 48 4.60 -5.32 20.45
N ARG A 49 3.63 -4.80 21.20
CA ARG A 49 2.28 -4.50 20.67
C ARG A 49 2.33 -3.42 19.59
N SER A 50 3.08 -2.33 19.78
CA SER A 50 3.22 -1.29 18.75
C SER A 50 3.89 -1.82 17.48
N LEU A 51 4.91 -2.68 17.62
CA LEU A 51 5.57 -3.33 16.47
C LEU A 51 4.61 -4.25 15.70
N MET A 52 3.71 -4.95 16.41
CA MET A 52 2.68 -5.78 15.78
C MET A 52 1.65 -4.92 15.02
N LEU A 53 1.20 -3.81 15.62
CA LEU A 53 0.29 -2.87 14.95
C LEU A 53 0.92 -2.23 13.71
N TYR A 54 2.22 -1.90 13.77
CA TYR A 54 2.97 -1.40 12.61
C TYR A 54 3.05 -2.42 11.47
N LYS A 55 3.12 -3.73 11.78
CA LYS A 55 3.06 -4.79 10.76
C LYS A 55 1.68 -4.88 10.09
N ILE A 56 0.61 -4.61 10.85
CA ILE A 56 -0.77 -4.63 10.34
C ILE A 56 -1.04 -3.41 9.44
N SER A 57 -0.34 -2.30 9.67
CA SER A 57 -0.55 -1.03 8.96
C SER A 57 0.05 -0.94 7.56
N ILE A 58 0.68 -1.99 7.02
CA ILE A 58 0.82 -2.10 5.56
C ILE A 58 -0.57 -2.41 5.01
N ALA A 59 -1.40 -1.36 4.89
CA ALA A 59 -2.73 -1.44 4.34
C ALA A 59 -2.60 -1.77 2.85
N GLY A 60 -3.11 -2.94 2.46
CA GLY A 60 -3.34 -3.23 1.05
C GLY A 60 -4.40 -2.27 0.52
N MET A 61 -4.39 -2.03 -0.79
CA MET A 61 -5.45 -1.27 -1.45
C MET A 61 -6.80 -1.84 -1.04
N LYS A 62 -7.71 -0.96 -0.66
CA LYS A 62 -9.08 -1.33 -0.31
C LYS A 62 -10.00 -0.95 -1.45
N ASN A 63 -10.96 -1.82 -1.72
CA ASN A 63 -12.09 -1.52 -2.58
C ASN A 63 -12.98 -0.45 -1.94
N GLU A 64 -13.92 0.09 -2.73
CA GLU A 64 -14.97 1.00 -2.27
C GLU A 64 -15.80 0.40 -1.12
N LYS A 65 -15.90 -0.93 -1.07
CA LYS A 65 -16.54 -1.70 0.02
C LYS A 65 -15.64 -1.88 1.26
N GLY A 66 -14.46 -1.25 1.30
CA GLY A 66 -13.50 -1.33 2.41
C GLY A 66 -12.71 -2.65 2.52
N GLN A 67 -12.95 -3.61 1.62
CA GLN A 67 -12.28 -4.91 1.59
C GLN A 67 -10.89 -4.83 0.96
N ARG A 68 -9.93 -5.61 1.46
CA ARG A 68 -8.56 -5.63 0.93
C ARG A 68 -8.52 -6.34 -0.41
N VAL A 69 -7.94 -5.68 -1.40
CA VAL A 69 -7.73 -6.21 -2.74
C VAL A 69 -6.32 -6.75 -2.85
N THR A 70 -6.22 -7.98 -3.33
CA THR A 70 -4.93 -8.66 -3.59
C THR A 70 -4.77 -9.07 -5.04
N VAL A 71 -5.87 -9.10 -5.81
CA VAL A 71 -5.89 -9.46 -7.22
C VAL A 71 -5.39 -8.28 -8.06
N ARG A 72 -4.51 -8.58 -9.02
CA ARG A 72 -3.87 -7.56 -9.86
C ARG A 72 -4.86 -6.75 -10.71
N LYS A 73 -5.84 -7.41 -11.32
CA LYS A 73 -6.84 -6.75 -12.20
C LYS A 73 -7.65 -5.73 -11.40
N ASP A 74 -8.17 -6.15 -10.25
CA ASP A 74 -8.92 -5.30 -9.33
C ASP A 74 -8.08 -4.10 -8.84
N ILE A 75 -6.78 -4.29 -8.61
CA ILE A 75 -5.86 -3.20 -8.28
C ILE A 75 -5.72 -2.22 -9.47
N GLU A 76 -5.53 -2.73 -10.68
CA GLU A 76 -5.41 -1.92 -11.90
C GLU A 76 -6.69 -1.11 -12.17
N GLU A 77 -7.86 -1.72 -11.97
CA GLU A 77 -9.17 -1.06 -12.09
C GLU A 77 -9.35 0.03 -11.03
N LEU A 78 -9.06 -0.27 -9.75
CA LEU A 78 -9.11 0.74 -8.68
C LEU A 78 -8.19 1.94 -8.96
N VAL A 79 -6.97 1.68 -9.44
CA VAL A 79 -6.03 2.74 -9.81
C VAL A 79 -6.59 3.57 -10.96
N LYS A 80 -7.12 2.91 -12.00
CA LYS A 80 -7.71 3.57 -13.15
C LYS A 80 -8.88 4.47 -12.73
N ASP A 81 -9.79 3.97 -11.93
CA ASP A 81 -10.96 4.71 -11.45
C ASP A 81 -10.59 5.89 -10.55
N PHE A 82 -9.53 5.75 -9.75
CA PHE A 82 -9.02 6.85 -8.95
C PHE A 82 -8.50 8.00 -9.83
N TYR A 83 -7.66 7.69 -10.83
CA TYR A 83 -7.08 8.71 -11.69
C TYR A 83 -8.07 9.29 -12.69
N THR A 84 -9.02 8.50 -13.21
CA THR A 84 -10.11 9.06 -14.04
C THR A 84 -10.91 10.08 -13.25
N ARG A 85 -11.31 9.78 -12.00
CA ARG A 85 -12.02 10.71 -11.11
C ARG A 85 -11.23 11.99 -10.81
N LEU A 86 -9.90 11.90 -10.67
CA LEU A 86 -9.03 13.07 -10.48
C LEU A 86 -8.89 13.93 -11.74
N SER A 87 -8.91 13.29 -12.91
CA SER A 87 -8.68 13.95 -14.21
C SER A 87 -9.92 14.67 -14.75
N VAL A 88 -11.10 14.42 -14.18
CA VAL A 88 -12.30 15.22 -14.51
C VAL A 88 -12.14 16.60 -13.87
N PRO A 89 -12.04 17.70 -14.64
CA PRO A 89 -11.93 19.03 -14.07
C PRO A 89 -13.20 19.32 -13.26
N ARG A 90 -13.03 19.63 -11.96
CA ARG A 90 -14.10 20.05 -11.04
C ARG A 90 -14.70 21.43 -11.39
N SER A 91 -14.75 21.79 -12.67
CA SER A 91 -15.33 23.05 -13.15
C SER A 91 -16.66 22.84 -13.88
N THR A 92 -17.09 21.59 -14.12
CA THR A 92 -18.33 21.30 -14.86
C THR A 92 -19.49 20.81 -13.99
N SER A 93 -19.36 20.76 -12.66
CA SER A 93 -20.53 20.53 -11.78
C SER A 93 -21.38 21.79 -11.56
N LEU A 94 -20.85 22.99 -11.84
CA LEU A 94 -21.64 24.24 -11.78
C LEU A 94 -22.24 24.65 -13.13
N LEU A 95 -21.83 24.05 -14.26
CA LEU A 95 -22.35 24.42 -15.58
C LEU A 95 -23.54 23.60 -16.05
N LEU A 96 -23.87 22.48 -15.38
CA LEU A 96 -25.08 21.71 -15.69
C LEU A 96 -26.33 22.22 -14.96
N CYS A 97 -26.17 22.99 -13.87
CA CYS A 97 -27.30 23.67 -13.21
C CYS A 97 -27.81 24.91 -13.97
N CYS A 98 -27.06 25.46 -14.94
CA CYS A 98 -27.46 26.68 -15.64
C CYS A 98 -28.17 26.44 -16.99
N ARG A 99 -28.32 25.20 -17.47
CA ARG A 99 -28.96 24.91 -18.77
C ARG A 99 -30.46 24.56 -18.70
N THR A 100 -31.03 24.36 -17.51
CA THR A 100 -32.48 24.08 -17.35
C THR A 100 -33.27 25.21 -16.70
N ALA A 101 -32.72 26.43 -16.63
CA ALA A 101 -33.38 27.61 -16.07
C ALA A 101 -33.57 28.74 -17.10
N ARG A 102 -33.73 28.37 -18.39
CA ARG A 102 -34.06 29.34 -19.44
C ARG A 102 -35.01 28.70 -20.46
N ARG A 103 -36.22 28.39 -20.02
CA ARG A 103 -37.45 28.33 -20.83
C ARG A 103 -38.62 28.65 -19.93
#